data_AF-A0AAW7LBF0-F1
#
_entry.id   AF-A0AAW7LBF0-F1
#
_cell.length_a   1.000
_cell.length_b   1.000
_cell.length_c   1.000
_cell.angle_alpha   90.00
_cell.angle_beta   90.00
_cell.angle_gamma   90.00
#
_symmetry.space_group_name_H-M   'P 1'
#
loop_
_entity.id
_entity.type
_entity.pdbx_description
1 polymer ?
#
loop_
_entity_poly.entity_id
_entity_poly.type
_entity_poly.pdbx_seq_one_letter_code
_entity_poly.pdbx_strand_id
1 'polypeptide(L)' 'MLGITESNRAVEQRYEPNNPIANNDGYVFYSNVNALEEMADMMSASRSYQTSVEVMGRVNSMQQSILKLGQ' A
#
# COMPACT_ATOMS: atom_id res chain seq x y z
N MET A 1 4.35 14.32 7.26
CA MET A 1 5.56 13.49 7.25
C MET A 1 5.16 12.16 6.65
N LEU A 2 5.54 11.90 5.39
CA LEU A 2 5.30 10.60 4.75
C LEU A 2 6.17 9.59 5.51
N GLY A 3 5.55 8.88 6.45
CA GLY A 3 6.20 7.91 7.31
C GLY A 3 6.53 6.67 6.51
N ILE A 4 7.78 6.57 6.06
CA ILE A 4 8.32 5.32 5.56
C ILE A 4 8.64 4.50 6.82
N THR A 5 7.73 3.60 7.21
CA THR A 5 7.98 2.67 8.31
C THR A 5 8.69 1.46 7.72
N GLU A 6 9.97 1.31 8.03
CA GLU A 6 10.71 0.10 7.64
C GLU A 6 10.11 -1.11 8.35
N SER A 7 9.84 -2.16 7.58
CA SER A 7 9.29 -3.40 8.12
C SER A 7 10.37 -4.13 8.92
N ASN A 8 10.24 -4.18 10.24
CA ASN A 8 11.14 -4.92 11.14
C ASN A 8 10.91 -6.46 11.10
N ARG A 9 10.24 -6.97 10.06
CA ARG A 9 10.02 -8.42 9.91
C ARG A 9 11.32 -9.11 9.56
N ALA A 10 11.75 -10.02 10.43
CA ALA A 10 12.87 -10.91 10.16
C ALA A 10 12.63 -11.65 8.84
N VAL A 11 13.58 -11.52 7.92
CA VAL A 11 13.61 -12.27 6.68
C VAL A 11 13.81 -13.74 7.04
N GLU A 12 12.87 -14.61 6.67
CA GLU A 12 13.04 -16.04 6.91
C GLU A 12 14.22 -16.54 6.07
N GLN A 13 15.33 -16.87 6.75
CA GLN A 13 16.49 -17.52 6.16
C GLN A 13 16.38 -19.03 6.37
N ARG A 14 16.52 -19.79 5.29
CA ARG A 14 16.58 -21.25 5.34
C ARG A 14 17.90 -21.73 4.78
N TYR A 15 18.53 -22.67 5.49
CA TYR A 15 19.74 -23.31 5.00
C TYR A 15 19.38 -24.37 3.95
N GLU A 16 19.67 -24.07 2.68
CA GLU A 16 19.42 -24.94 1.53
C GLU A 16 20.62 -24.87 0.57
N PRO A 17 21.75 -25.53 0.90
CA PRO A 17 23.00 -25.41 0.14
C PRO A 17 22.93 -25.95 -1.30
N ASN A 18 21.90 -26.75 -1.62
CA ASN A 18 21.65 -27.28 -2.96
C ASN A 18 20.66 -26.43 -3.78
N ASN A 19 20.21 -25.30 -3.25
CA ASN A 19 19.27 -24.42 -3.93
C ASN A 19 20.03 -23.42 -4.83
N PRO A 20 19.72 -23.31 -6.13
CA PRO A 20 20.41 -22.39 -7.04
C PRO A 20 20.29 -20.90 -6.67
N ILE A 21 19.33 -20.53 -5.82
CA ILE A 21 19.18 -19.17 -5.30
C ILE A 21 19.79 -18.97 -3.90
N ALA A 22 20.55 -19.95 -3.39
CA ALA A 22 21.27 -19.81 -2.13
C ALA A 22 22.48 -18.86 -2.27
N ASN A 23 22.79 -18.13 -1.21
CA ASN A 23 23.99 -17.31 -1.13
C ASN A 23 25.26 -18.17 -1.00
N ASN A 24 26.44 -17.52 -0.95
CA ASN A 24 27.74 -18.20 -0.81
C ASN A 24 27.86 -19.09 0.43
N ASP A 25 27.04 -18.83 1.45
CA ASP A 25 27.01 -19.57 2.72
C ASP A 25 25.93 -20.68 2.73
N GLY A 26 25.19 -20.88 1.63
CA GLY A 26 24.15 -21.91 1.50
C GLY A 26 22.77 -21.53 2.04
N TYR A 27 22.52 -20.24 2.30
CA TYR A 27 21.24 -19.73 2.80
C TYR A 27 20.38 -19.13 1.69
N VAL A 28 19.08 -19.43 1.74
CA VAL A 28 18.04 -18.84 0.90
C VAL A 28 17.24 -17.85 1.73
N PHE A 29 17.07 -16.64 1.20
CA PHE A 29 16.27 -15.58 1.80
C PHE A 29 14.88 -15.57 1.17
N TYR A 30 13.86 -15.86 1.97
CA TYR A 30 12.47 -15.76 1.51
C TYR A 30 11.92 -14.35 1.73
N SER A 31 10.96 -13.95 0.88
CA SER A 31 10.30 -12.66 1.00
C SER A 31 9.61 -12.53 2.37
N ASN A 32 9.83 -11.40 3.06
CA ASN A 32 9.14 -11.04 4.30
C ASN A 32 7.79 -10.33 4.05
N VAL A 33 7.36 -10.24 2.79
CA VAL A 33 6.11 -9.59 2.37
C VAL A 33 4.92 -10.51 2.63
N ASN A 34 3.96 -10.05 3.44
CA ASN A 34 2.72 -10.78 3.66
C ASN A 34 1.66 -10.35 2.64
N ALA A 35 1.32 -11.23 1.71
CA ALA A 35 0.37 -10.92 0.65
C ALA A 35 -1.01 -10.47 1.16
N LEU A 36 -1.49 -11.00 2.31
CA LEU A 36 -2.76 -10.58 2.90
C LEU A 36 -2.72 -9.14 3.41
N GLU A 37 -1.58 -8.75 4.00
CA GLU A 37 -1.36 -7.41 4.53
C GLU A 37 -1.19 -6.40 3.40
N GLU A 38 -0.39 -6.72 2.39
CA GLU A 38 -0.25 -5.89 1.19
C GLU A 38 -1.58 -5.71 0.44
N MET A 39 -2.41 -6.75 0.37
CA MET A 39 -3.75 -6.64 -0.20
C MET A 39 -4.66 -5.76 0.65
N ALA A 40 -4.58 -5.84 1.99
CA ALA A 40 -5.33 -4.98 2.89
C ALA A 40 -4.90 -3.51 2.77
N ASP A 41 -3.60 -3.26 2.69
CA ASP A 41 -3.03 -1.92 2.47
C ASP A 41 -3.42 -1.37 1.09
N MET A 42 -3.35 -2.18 0.02
CA MET A 42 -3.85 -1.78 -1.29
C MET A 42 -5.36 -1.48 -1.26
N MET A 43 -6.16 -2.28 -0.57
CA MET A 43 -7.59 -2.03 -0.41
C MET A 43 -7.86 -0.73 0.35
N SER A 44 -7.11 -0.46 1.41
CA SER A 44 -7.21 0.76 2.20
C SER A 44 -6.86 2.00 1.37
N ALA A 45 -5.76 1.94 0.61
CA ALA A 45 -5.35 2.99 -0.30
C ALA A 45 -6.40 3.24 -1.40
N SER A 46 -6.93 2.17 -2.01
CA SER A 46 -7.95 2.24 -3.06
C SER A 46 -9.25 2.88 -2.55
N ARG A 47 -9.72 2.48 -1.37
CA ARG A 47 -10.92 3.07 -0.75
C ARG A 47 -10.70 4.54 -0.42
N SER A 48 -9.54 4.90 0.15
CA SER A 48 -9.19 6.29 0.46
C SER A 48 -9.17 7.18 -0.79
N TYR A 49 -8.64 6.67 -1.89
CA TYR A 49 -8.66 7.36 -3.18
C TYR A 49 -10.09 7.54 -3.70
N GLN A 50 -10.91 6.48 -3.69
CA GLN A 50 -12.31 6.54 -4.12
C GLN A 50 -13.11 7.56 -3.30
N THR A 51 -12.98 7.54 -1.98
CA THR A 51 -13.65 8.52 -1.09
C THR A 51 -13.19 9.94 -1.39
N SER A 52 -11.88 10.16 -1.62
CA SER A 52 -11.35 11.49 -1.93
C SER A 52 -11.94 12.05 -3.24
N VAL A 53 -12.06 11.22 -4.28
CA VAL A 53 -12.67 11.60 -5.55
C VAL A 53 -14.15 11.94 -5.38
N GLU A 54 -14.90 11.16 -4.59
CA GLU A 54 -16.31 11.42 -4.32
C GLU A 54 -16.51 12.75 -3.57
N VAL A 55 -15.70 13.00 -2.54
CA VAL A 55 -15.73 14.26 -1.79
C VAL A 55 -15.48 15.46 -2.72
N MET A 56 -14.49 15.38 -3.61
CA MET A 56 -14.23 16.43 -4.59
C MET A 56 -15.42 16.65 -5.54
N GLY A 57 -16.08 15.59 -6.00
CA GLY A 57 -17.29 15.70 -6.80
C GLY A 57 -18.44 16.42 -6.08
N ARG A 58 -18.62 16.14 -4.79
CA ARG A 58 -19.62 16.82 -3.94
C ARG A 58 -19.28 18.28 -3.72
N VAL A 59 -18.01 18.60 -3.46
CA VAL A 59 -17.53 19.99 -3.32
C VAL A 59 -17.80 20.78 -4.60
N ASN A 60 -17.48 20.24 -5.78
CA ASN A 60 -17.77 20.90 -7.05
C ASN A 60 -19.27 21.16 -7.25
N SER A 61 -20.12 20.19 -6.92
CA SER A 61 -21.58 20.34 -7.00
C SER A 61 -22.10 21.44 -6.06
N MET A 62 -21.56 21.51 -4.84
CA MET A 62 -21.90 22.55 -3.88
C MET A 62 -21.46 23.93 -4.37
N GLN A 63 -20.24 24.05 -4.92
CA GLN A 63 -19.74 25.30 -5.50
C GLN A 63 -20.66 25.80 -6.62
N GLN A 64 -21.05 24.93 -7.56
CA GLN A 64 -21.98 25.31 -8.63
C GLN A 64 -23.35 25.76 -8.10
N SER A 65 -23.85 25.09 -7.05
CA SER A 65 -25.13 25.45 -6.43
C SER A 65 -25.09 26.83 -5.77
N ILE A 66 -23.98 27.15 -5.09
CA ILE A 66 -23.74 28.49 -4.51
C ILE A 66 -23.67 29.56 -5.60
N LEU A 67 -22.95 29.30 -6.69
CA LEU A 67 -22.85 30.25 -7.81
C LEU A 67 -24.22 30.55 -8.44
N LYS A 68 -25.11 29.54 -8.54
CA LYS A 68 -26.48 29.71 -9.04
C LYS A 68 -27.38 30.50 -8.08
N LEU A 69 -27.15 30.42 -6.77
CA LEU A 69 -27.91 31.18 -5.77
C LEU A 69 -27.59 32.68 -5.77
N GLY A 70 -26.42 33.07 -6.28
CA GLY A 70 -26.00 34.47 -6.38
C GLY A 70 -26.39 35.18 -7.68
N GLN A 71 -27.00 34.48 -8.64
CA GLN A 71 -27.61 35.06 -9.85
C GLN A 71 -29.09 35.36 -9.62
#